data_AF-A0A349GAI9-F1
#
_entry.id   AF-A0A349GAI9-F1
#
_cell.length_a   1.000
_cell.length_b   1.000
_cell.length_c   1.000
_cell.angle_alpha   90.00
_cell.angle_beta   90.00
_cell.angle_gamma   90.00
#
_symmetry.space_group_name_H-M   'P 1'
#
loop_
_entity.id
_entity.type
_entity.pdbx_description
1 polymer ?
#
loop_
_entity_poly.entity_id
_entity_poly.type
_entity_poly.pdbx_seq_one_letter_code
_entity_poly.pdbx_strand_id
1 'polypeptide(L)'
;MTKKSFIDDAYVSSFESKIIALEKKNGKNAIVLDHTYFYPEGGGQPTDKGRIDNLFINDVQLHDENIYHFTEQPIEQLNVGQVVKCEIDFFRRLSLMQQHTGQHILSSCAEKWFDANTVGFHIGEDYVTVDLDKKLNMVDVDQLEKKANDVVFMNLEVKAHYPSSDELSEMPLRKQPKVTENIRVIEVDGVDFSPCGGTHLRKTSEVGLIKIKRIENYKTGIRIEFCCGYFALDTFKKRNDTVNQLMRLFSVKDDEIVSFCEQMLENQKQDKMAISTLKEQLFKLQVSSLIQSYEEAELESDIKVITLIEEDSSMVDLRLKSSMIAE
;
A
#
# COMPACT_ATOMS: atom_id res chain seq x y z
N MET A 1 3.13 -27.49 -24.90
CA MET A 1 3.91 -26.75 -23.90
C MET A 1 4.17 -25.35 -24.43
N THR A 2 3.96 -24.33 -23.61
CA THR A 2 4.26 -22.94 -23.96
C THR A 2 5.72 -22.59 -23.61
N LYS A 3 6.47 -22.00 -24.54
CA LYS A 3 7.79 -21.42 -24.25
C LYS A 3 7.63 -20.13 -23.42
N LYS A 4 8.33 -20.07 -22.28
CA LYS A 4 8.29 -18.95 -21.31
C LYS A 4 9.24 -17.82 -21.71
N SER A 5 8.95 -17.11 -22.79
CA SER A 5 9.84 -16.09 -23.36
C SER A 5 10.08 -14.87 -22.46
N PHE A 6 9.21 -14.59 -21.48
CA PHE A 6 9.45 -13.54 -20.47
C PHE A 6 10.71 -13.77 -19.62
N ILE A 7 11.24 -15.00 -19.59
CA ILE A 7 12.50 -15.34 -18.95
C ILE A 7 13.68 -14.81 -19.76
N ASP A 8 13.57 -14.86 -21.10
CA ASP A 8 14.62 -14.46 -22.04
C ASP A 8 14.79 -12.92 -22.02
N ASP A 9 13.69 -12.18 -22.07
CA ASP A 9 13.70 -10.72 -21.97
C ASP A 9 12.40 -10.16 -21.38
N ALA A 10 12.47 -9.63 -20.15
CA ALA A 10 11.33 -9.03 -19.47
C ALA A 10 10.89 -7.67 -20.04
N TYR A 11 11.65 -7.08 -20.96
CA TYR A 11 11.35 -5.76 -21.56
C TYR A 11 10.57 -5.85 -22.88
N VAL A 12 10.44 -7.05 -23.45
CA VAL A 12 9.59 -7.24 -24.63
C VAL A 12 8.13 -7.12 -24.22
N SER A 13 7.47 -6.08 -24.74
CA SER A 13 6.07 -5.77 -24.45
C SER A 13 5.15 -5.97 -25.66
N SER A 14 5.68 -6.12 -26.87
CA SER A 14 4.91 -6.45 -28.06
C SER A 14 5.61 -7.54 -28.86
N PHE A 15 4.84 -8.54 -29.27
CA PHE A 15 5.34 -9.72 -29.99
C PHE A 15 4.20 -10.38 -30.77
N GLU A 16 4.54 -11.28 -31.69
CA GLU A 16 3.58 -12.16 -32.35
C GLU A 16 3.74 -13.57 -31.81
N SER A 17 2.64 -14.31 -31.72
CA SER A 17 2.66 -15.68 -31.22
C SER A 17 1.57 -16.52 -31.86
N LYS A 18 1.76 -17.84 -31.90
CA LYS A 18 0.80 -18.76 -32.49
C LYS A 18 -0.11 -19.35 -31.42
N ILE A 19 -1.43 -19.33 -31.66
CA ILE A 19 -2.39 -20.02 -30.80
C ILE A 19 -2.19 -21.53 -30.94
N ILE A 20 -1.98 -22.22 -29.82
CA ILE A 20 -1.88 -23.69 -29.78
C ILE A 20 -3.11 -24.35 -29.17
N ALA A 21 -3.86 -23.64 -28.33
CA ALA A 21 -5.14 -24.11 -27.81
C ALA A 21 -6.07 -22.95 -27.46
N LEU A 22 -7.37 -23.22 -27.56
CA LEU A 22 -8.47 -22.36 -27.14
C LEU A 22 -9.34 -23.19 -26.20
N GLU A 23 -9.49 -22.74 -24.96
CA GLU A 23 -10.13 -23.52 -23.90
C GLU A 23 -11.06 -22.65 -23.07
N LYS A 24 -11.93 -23.31 -22.29
CA LYS A 24 -12.71 -22.68 -21.23
C LYS A 24 -12.35 -23.32 -19.90
N LYS A 25 -11.69 -22.57 -19.01
CA LYS A 25 -11.33 -23.01 -17.66
C LYS A 25 -12.06 -22.15 -16.63
N ASN A 26 -12.67 -22.78 -15.64
CA ASN A 26 -13.40 -22.11 -14.54
C ASN A 26 -14.43 -21.08 -15.03
N GLY A 27 -15.11 -21.38 -16.15
CA GLY A 27 -16.09 -20.48 -16.76
C GLY A 27 -15.51 -19.32 -17.57
N LYS A 28 -14.20 -19.10 -17.58
CA LYS A 28 -13.50 -18.06 -18.34
C LYS A 28 -12.88 -18.62 -19.62
N ASN A 29 -12.85 -17.79 -20.67
CA ASN A 29 -12.18 -18.14 -21.91
C ASN A 29 -10.66 -18.01 -21.72
N ALA A 30 -9.91 -18.97 -22.26
CA ALA A 30 -8.47 -19.04 -22.12
C ALA A 30 -7.78 -19.31 -23.46
N ILE A 31 -6.72 -18.56 -23.73
CA ILE A 31 -5.89 -18.68 -24.93
C ILE A 31 -4.53 -19.23 -24.51
N VAL A 32 -4.07 -20.28 -25.17
CA VAL A 32 -2.73 -20.85 -24.97
C VAL A 32 -1.89 -20.59 -26.21
N LEU A 33 -0.69 -20.04 -25.99
CA LEU A 33 0.25 -19.64 -27.03
C LEU A 33 1.43 -20.61 -27.10
N ASP A 34 2.09 -20.72 -28.26
CA ASP A 34 3.32 -21.52 -28.42
C ASP A 34 4.50 -20.92 -27.65
N HIS A 35 4.57 -19.59 -27.58
CA HIS A 35 5.47 -18.83 -26.72
C HIS A 35 4.82 -17.55 -26.22
N THR A 36 5.22 -17.06 -25.04
CA THR A 36 4.65 -15.83 -24.49
C THR A 36 5.64 -15.04 -23.65
N TYR A 37 5.59 -13.72 -23.80
CA TYR A 37 6.25 -12.77 -22.91
C TYR A 37 5.35 -12.32 -21.75
N PHE A 38 4.09 -12.75 -21.66
CA PHE A 38 3.29 -12.52 -20.46
C PHE A 38 3.83 -13.34 -19.29
N TYR A 39 4.10 -12.69 -18.17
CA TYR A 39 4.46 -13.32 -16.91
C TYR A 39 3.19 -13.92 -16.28
N PRO A 40 3.12 -15.25 -16.10
CA PRO A 40 2.08 -15.84 -15.28
C PRO A 40 2.35 -15.50 -13.82
N GLU A 41 1.30 -15.40 -13.01
CA GLU A 41 1.45 -15.23 -11.56
C GLU A 41 2.45 -16.24 -10.98
N GLY A 42 3.38 -15.78 -10.14
CA GLY A 42 4.43 -16.64 -9.62
C GLY A 42 5.33 -15.94 -8.62
N GLY A 43 5.86 -16.71 -7.67
CA GLY A 43 6.87 -16.21 -6.73
C GLY A 43 6.45 -14.94 -5.97
N GLY A 44 5.15 -14.73 -5.71
CA GLY A 44 4.62 -13.55 -5.03
C GLY A 44 4.47 -12.29 -5.91
N GLN A 45 4.85 -12.34 -7.19
CA GLN A 45 4.61 -11.28 -8.16
C GLN A 45 3.26 -11.51 -8.88
N PRO A 46 2.39 -10.48 -8.96
CA PRO A 46 1.16 -10.53 -9.74
C PRO A 46 1.39 -10.80 -11.22
N THR A 47 0.37 -11.36 -11.84
CA THR A 47 0.32 -11.58 -13.28
C THR A 47 0.33 -10.28 -14.09
N ASP A 48 0.80 -10.39 -15.34
CA ASP A 48 0.65 -9.32 -16.31
C ASP A 48 -0.79 -9.18 -16.83
N LYS A 49 -1.05 -8.01 -17.37
CA LYS A 49 -2.27 -7.68 -18.10
C LYS A 49 -1.89 -7.17 -19.48
N GLY A 50 -2.83 -7.17 -20.41
CA GLY A 50 -2.57 -6.68 -21.77
C GLY A 50 -3.63 -7.12 -22.76
N ARG A 51 -3.20 -7.40 -23.99
CA ARG A 51 -4.05 -7.77 -25.11
C ARG A 51 -3.46 -8.89 -25.95
N ILE A 52 -4.36 -9.70 -26.50
CA ILE A 52 -4.09 -10.61 -27.62
C ILE A 52 -5.08 -10.23 -28.72
N ASP A 53 -4.55 -9.70 -29.83
CA ASP A 53 -5.28 -8.92 -30.82
C ASP A 53 -6.19 -7.87 -30.13
N ASN A 54 -7.51 -7.99 -30.31
CA ASN A 54 -8.48 -7.07 -29.72
C ASN A 54 -8.98 -7.50 -28.33
N LEU A 55 -8.56 -8.66 -27.83
CA LEU A 55 -9.05 -9.24 -26.58
C LEU A 55 -8.20 -8.79 -25.40
N PHE A 56 -8.85 -8.28 -24.35
CA PHE A 56 -8.22 -7.90 -23.09
C PHE A 56 -7.91 -9.15 -22.27
N ILE A 57 -6.65 -9.24 -21.85
CA ILE A 57 -6.14 -10.27 -20.96
C ILE A 57 -5.98 -9.65 -19.57
N ASN A 58 -6.77 -10.15 -18.63
CA ASN A 58 -6.79 -9.63 -17.25
C ASN A 58 -6.07 -10.54 -16.25
N ASP A 59 -5.79 -11.78 -16.66
CA ASP A 59 -5.19 -12.80 -15.81
C ASP A 59 -4.38 -13.79 -16.67
N VAL A 60 -3.17 -14.13 -16.22
CA VAL A 60 -2.29 -15.10 -16.87
C VAL A 60 -1.77 -16.07 -15.82
N GLN A 61 -2.00 -17.38 -16.04
CA GLN A 61 -1.71 -18.42 -15.07
C GLN A 61 -0.95 -19.58 -15.69
N LEU A 62 -0.06 -20.19 -14.91
CA LEU A 62 0.65 -21.41 -15.28
C LEU A 62 -0.09 -22.63 -14.71
N HIS A 63 -0.56 -23.54 -15.58
CA HIS A 63 -1.11 -24.83 -15.15
C HIS A 63 -0.51 -25.97 -15.97
N ASP A 64 -0.08 -27.02 -15.25
CA ASP A 64 0.56 -28.26 -15.73
C ASP A 64 1.87 -28.07 -16.50
N GLU A 65 1.90 -27.17 -17.49
CA GLU A 65 3.08 -26.76 -18.28
C GLU A 65 2.73 -25.66 -19.32
N ASN A 66 1.45 -25.28 -19.42
CA ASN A 66 0.95 -24.29 -20.36
C ASN A 66 0.62 -22.98 -19.64
N ILE A 67 0.79 -21.87 -20.36
CA ILE A 67 0.40 -20.55 -19.87
C ILE A 67 -0.95 -20.18 -20.49
N TYR A 68 -1.94 -19.99 -19.61
CA TYR A 68 -3.30 -19.65 -19.96
C TYR A 68 -3.49 -18.14 -19.84
N HIS A 69 -3.91 -17.50 -20.92
CA HIS A 69 -4.22 -16.08 -20.97
C HIS A 69 -5.75 -15.94 -20.91
N PHE A 70 -6.27 -15.47 -19.78
CA PHE A 70 -7.71 -15.41 -19.54
C PHE A 70 -8.32 -14.11 -20.02
N THR A 71 -9.48 -14.23 -20.67
CA THR A 71 -10.30 -13.12 -21.11
C THR A 71 -11.78 -13.39 -20.82
N GLU A 72 -12.54 -12.33 -20.59
CA GLU A 72 -14.01 -12.39 -20.49
C GLU A 72 -14.67 -12.26 -21.87
N GLN A 73 -13.89 -11.93 -22.90
CA GLN A 73 -14.41 -11.71 -24.24
C GLN A 73 -14.55 -13.03 -25.01
N PRO A 74 -15.49 -13.12 -25.98
CA PRO A 74 -15.66 -14.28 -26.85
C PRO A 74 -14.37 -14.60 -27.64
N ILE A 75 -14.07 -15.89 -27.80
CA ILE A 75 -12.86 -16.39 -28.51
C ILE A 75 -13.20 -17.27 -29.72
N GLU A 76 -14.48 -17.41 -30.07
CA GLU A 76 -15.00 -18.29 -31.12
C GLU A 76 -14.55 -17.86 -32.53
N GLN A 77 -14.13 -16.60 -32.67
CA GLN A 77 -13.57 -16.05 -33.90
C GLN A 77 -12.07 -16.37 -34.11
N LEU A 78 -11.40 -16.89 -33.08
CA LEU A 78 -10.00 -17.29 -33.15
C LEU A 78 -9.87 -18.75 -33.59
N ASN A 79 -8.76 -19.07 -34.26
CA ASN A 79 -8.47 -20.44 -34.68
C ASN A 79 -7.14 -20.93 -34.10
N VAL A 80 -7.08 -22.22 -33.74
CA VAL A 80 -5.79 -22.86 -33.44
C VAL A 80 -4.89 -22.78 -34.67
N GLY A 81 -3.66 -22.33 -34.44
CA GLY A 81 -2.67 -22.10 -35.48
C GLY A 81 -2.65 -20.68 -36.06
N GLN A 82 -3.61 -19.83 -35.69
CA GLN A 82 -3.59 -18.41 -36.01
C GLN A 82 -2.41 -17.71 -35.33
N VAL A 83 -1.74 -16.81 -36.06
CA VAL A 83 -0.77 -15.88 -35.49
C VAL A 83 -1.53 -14.66 -34.99
N VAL A 84 -1.28 -14.28 -33.74
CA VAL A 84 -1.92 -13.16 -33.07
C VAL A 84 -0.87 -12.17 -32.59
N LYS A 85 -1.25 -10.88 -32.58
CA LYS A 85 -0.41 -9.83 -32.00
C LYS A 85 -0.66 -9.76 -30.49
N CYS A 86 0.40 -9.76 -29.72
CA CYS A 86 0.35 -9.66 -28.27
C CYS A 86 0.92 -8.32 -27.81
N GLU A 87 0.26 -7.69 -26.84
CA GLU A 87 0.68 -6.42 -26.24
C GLU A 87 0.52 -6.50 -24.72
N ILE A 88 1.61 -6.41 -23.98
CA ILE A 88 1.60 -6.36 -22.51
C ILE A 88 1.42 -4.91 -22.07
N ASP A 89 0.62 -4.68 -21.02
CA ASP A 89 0.60 -3.40 -20.31
C ASP A 89 1.98 -3.17 -19.67
N PHE A 90 2.84 -2.49 -20.43
CA PHE A 90 4.23 -2.31 -20.05
C PHE A 90 4.39 -1.41 -18.82
N PHE A 91 3.48 -0.46 -18.59
CA PHE A 91 3.53 0.39 -17.40
C PHE A 91 3.26 -0.43 -16.14
N ARG A 92 2.27 -1.34 -16.19
CA ARG A 92 2.05 -2.31 -15.11
C ARG A 92 3.28 -3.20 -14.93
N ARG A 93 3.78 -3.82 -15.99
CA ARG A 93 4.97 -4.70 -15.95
C ARG A 93 6.15 -4.00 -15.29
N LEU A 94 6.47 -2.79 -15.76
CA LEU A 94 7.59 -2.00 -15.25
C LEU A 94 7.38 -1.66 -13.76
N SER A 95 6.18 -1.26 -13.37
CA SER A 95 5.86 -0.98 -11.96
C SER A 95 6.08 -2.22 -11.08
N LEU A 96 5.64 -3.40 -11.52
CA LEU A 96 5.87 -4.67 -10.80
C LEU A 96 7.36 -5.03 -10.73
N MET A 97 8.11 -4.85 -11.82
CA MET A 97 9.57 -5.04 -11.83
C MET A 97 10.28 -4.08 -10.86
N GLN A 98 9.84 -2.83 -10.76
CA GLN A 98 10.35 -1.85 -9.78
C GLN A 98 10.10 -2.32 -8.35
N GLN A 99 8.90 -2.80 -8.04
CA GLN A 99 8.61 -3.34 -6.71
C GLN A 99 9.46 -4.58 -6.41
N HIS A 100 9.60 -5.49 -7.37
CA HIS A 100 10.28 -6.76 -7.17
C HIS A 100 11.80 -6.59 -7.02
N THR A 101 12.44 -5.82 -7.90
CA THR A 101 13.87 -5.50 -7.75
C THR A 101 14.12 -4.65 -6.51
N GLY A 102 13.24 -3.69 -6.19
CA GLY A 102 13.35 -2.92 -4.94
C GLY A 102 13.23 -3.79 -3.68
N GLN A 103 12.36 -4.81 -3.71
CA GLN A 103 12.24 -5.82 -2.66
C GLN A 103 13.56 -6.56 -2.44
N HIS A 104 14.22 -7.00 -3.51
CA HIS A 104 15.51 -7.69 -3.43
C HIS A 104 16.60 -6.81 -2.81
N ILE A 105 16.70 -5.56 -3.26
CA ILE A 105 17.65 -4.58 -2.70
C ILE A 105 17.37 -4.37 -1.21
N LEU A 106 16.11 -4.11 -0.84
CA LEU A 106 15.72 -3.85 0.55
C LEU A 106 16.02 -5.06 1.45
N SER A 107 15.74 -6.27 0.98
CA SER A 107 16.03 -7.50 1.71
C SER A 107 17.52 -7.77 1.90
N SER A 108 18.32 -7.61 0.84
CA SER A 108 19.79 -7.73 0.95
C SER A 108 20.34 -6.67 1.92
N CYS A 109 19.80 -5.44 1.87
CA CYS A 109 20.20 -4.40 2.80
C CYS A 109 19.85 -4.70 4.26
N ALA A 110 18.69 -5.30 4.51
CA ALA A 110 18.26 -5.70 5.84
C ALA A 110 19.19 -6.78 6.42
N GLU A 111 19.50 -7.81 5.64
CA GLU A 111 20.37 -8.91 6.07
C GLU A 111 21.81 -8.44 6.30
N LYS A 112 22.41 -7.79 5.32
CA LYS A 112 23.85 -7.45 5.34
C LYS A 112 24.24 -6.43 6.40
N TRP A 113 23.37 -5.45 6.69
CA TRP A 113 23.71 -4.37 7.62
C TRP A 113 23.00 -4.44 8.97
N PHE A 114 21.89 -5.19 9.05
CA PHE A 114 21.10 -5.28 10.28
C PHE A 114 20.91 -6.71 10.76
N ASP A 115 21.43 -7.71 10.04
CA ASP A 115 21.31 -9.13 10.39
C ASP A 115 19.82 -9.49 10.59
N ALA A 116 18.99 -9.02 9.66
CA ALA A 116 17.54 -9.19 9.64
C ALA A 116 17.14 -9.95 8.37
N ASN A 117 16.76 -11.22 8.51
CA ASN A 117 16.47 -12.08 7.39
C ASN A 117 15.04 -11.87 6.89
N THR A 118 14.87 -11.96 5.57
CA THR A 118 13.54 -11.91 4.96
C THR A 118 12.82 -13.25 5.10
N VAL A 119 11.68 -13.24 5.79
CA VAL A 119 10.83 -14.43 6.03
C VAL A 119 9.53 -14.42 5.22
N GLY A 120 9.24 -13.32 4.54
CA GLY A 120 8.05 -13.18 3.71
C GLY A 120 8.10 -11.89 2.88
N PHE A 121 7.31 -11.87 1.81
CA PHE A 121 7.04 -10.65 1.06
C PHE A 121 5.71 -10.79 0.32
N HIS A 122 5.15 -9.65 -0.08
CA HIS A 122 3.93 -9.59 -0.86
C HIS A 122 4.00 -8.41 -1.82
N ILE A 123 3.70 -8.63 -3.10
CA ILE A 123 3.53 -7.57 -4.08
C ILE A 123 2.05 -7.56 -4.46
N GLY A 124 1.30 -6.61 -3.92
CA GLY A 124 -0.12 -6.40 -4.24
C GLY A 124 -0.31 -5.23 -5.20
N GLU A 125 -1.57 -4.98 -5.59
CA GLU A 125 -1.91 -3.80 -6.39
C GLU A 125 -1.86 -2.51 -5.55
N ASP A 126 -2.26 -2.57 -4.28
CA ASP A 126 -2.37 -1.39 -3.39
C ASP A 126 -1.22 -1.23 -2.40
N TYR A 127 -0.46 -2.30 -2.16
CA TYR A 127 0.64 -2.27 -1.19
C TYR A 127 1.67 -3.37 -1.47
N VAL A 128 2.90 -3.11 -1.05
CA VAL A 128 4.01 -4.05 -1.13
C VAL A 128 4.63 -4.17 0.26
N THR A 129 4.90 -5.40 0.70
CA THR A 129 5.52 -5.65 2.00
C THR A 129 6.71 -6.59 1.92
N VAL A 130 7.63 -6.40 2.85
CA VAL A 130 8.66 -7.37 3.20
C VAL A 130 8.61 -7.64 4.70
N ASP A 131 8.71 -8.90 5.08
CA ASP A 131 8.67 -9.36 6.47
C ASP A 131 10.08 -9.76 6.89
N LEU A 132 10.56 -9.17 7.96
CA LEU A 132 11.86 -9.46 8.57
C LEU A 132 11.67 -10.24 9.87
N ASP A 133 12.57 -11.18 10.16
CA ASP A 133 12.55 -11.98 11.41
C ASP A 133 13.02 -11.22 12.66
N LYS A 134 13.56 -10.02 12.46
CA LYS A 134 14.16 -9.17 13.48
C LYS A 134 13.46 -7.83 13.59
N LYS A 135 13.37 -7.31 14.81
CA LYS A 135 12.85 -5.96 15.05
C LYS A 135 13.91 -4.91 14.80
N LEU A 136 13.53 -3.85 14.10
CA LEU A 136 14.35 -2.66 13.87
C LEU A 136 13.64 -1.46 14.49
N ASN A 137 14.40 -0.57 15.13
CA ASN A 137 13.87 0.71 15.58
C ASN A 137 13.78 1.69 14.38
N MET A 138 13.15 2.85 14.57
CA MET A 138 12.97 3.79 13.46
C MET A 138 14.29 4.32 12.88
N VAL A 139 15.32 4.50 13.71
CA VAL A 139 16.65 4.93 13.24
C VAL A 139 17.27 3.89 12.31
N ASP A 140 17.19 2.61 12.67
CA ASP A 140 17.68 1.50 11.84
C ASP A 140 16.88 1.39 10.53
N VAL A 141 15.56 1.60 10.59
CA VAL A 141 14.69 1.60 9.41
C VAL A 141 15.04 2.75 8.46
N ASP A 142 15.32 3.95 8.98
CA ASP A 142 15.76 5.09 8.18
C ASP A 142 17.12 4.81 7.52
N GLN A 143 18.05 4.19 8.26
CA GLN A 143 19.35 3.77 7.70
C GLN A 143 19.19 2.68 6.64
N LEU A 144 18.26 1.73 6.83
CA LEU A 144 17.93 0.70 5.87
C LEU A 144 17.39 1.31 4.56
N GLU A 145 16.44 2.23 4.65
CA GLU A 145 15.90 2.95 3.48
C GLU A 145 17.02 3.70 2.74
N LYS A 146 17.88 4.41 3.48
CA LYS A 146 19.01 5.13 2.89
C LYS A 146 19.96 4.18 2.15
N LYS A 147 20.40 3.10 2.78
CA LYS A 147 21.31 2.11 2.17
C LYS A 147 20.72 1.46 0.92
N ALA A 148 19.42 1.15 0.94
CA ALA A 148 18.72 0.62 -0.21
C ALA A 148 18.71 1.62 -1.38
N ASN A 149 18.49 2.91 -1.11
CA ASN A 149 18.57 3.95 -2.14
C ASN A 149 20.02 4.20 -2.60
N ASP A 150 21.02 4.09 -1.74
CA ASP A 150 22.44 4.16 -2.16
C ASP A 150 22.75 3.11 -3.25
N VAL A 151 22.23 1.88 -3.09
CA VAL A 151 22.34 0.81 -4.11
C VAL A 151 21.62 1.18 -5.41
N VAL A 152 20.45 1.81 -5.33
CA VAL A 152 19.74 2.35 -6.51
C VAL A 152 20.61 3.36 -7.25
N PHE A 153 21.21 4.30 -6.53
CA PHE A 153 22.04 5.36 -7.12
C PHE A 153 23.37 4.86 -7.69
N MET A 154 23.88 3.71 -7.24
CA MET A 154 25.06 3.07 -7.83
C MET A 154 24.83 2.55 -9.27
N ASN A 155 23.58 2.44 -9.73
CA ASN A 155 23.25 2.00 -11.09
C ASN A 155 23.89 0.64 -11.47
N LEU A 156 23.87 -0.29 -10.52
CA LEU A 156 24.44 -1.63 -10.65
C LEU A 156 23.67 -2.47 -11.65
N GLU A 157 24.34 -3.43 -12.26
CA GLU A 157 23.70 -4.40 -13.15
C GLU A 157 22.82 -5.38 -12.37
N VAL A 158 21.67 -5.70 -12.97
CA VAL A 158 20.76 -6.74 -12.49
C VAL A 158 20.67 -7.81 -13.56
N LYS A 159 21.21 -8.99 -13.26
CA LYS A 159 21.31 -10.12 -14.19
C LYS A 159 20.37 -11.23 -13.78
N ALA A 160 19.62 -11.73 -14.75
CA ALA A 160 18.89 -12.98 -14.62
C ALA A 160 19.65 -14.08 -15.38
N HIS A 161 20.08 -15.12 -14.69
CA HIS A 161 20.84 -16.19 -15.32
C HIS A 161 20.59 -17.55 -14.65
N TYR A 162 21.11 -18.61 -15.28
CA TYR A 162 21.02 -19.99 -14.83
C TYR A 162 22.42 -20.50 -14.56
N PRO A 163 22.96 -20.30 -13.34
CA PRO A 163 24.28 -20.82 -13.00
C PRO A 163 24.28 -22.36 -13.06
N SER A 164 25.43 -22.91 -13.40
CA SER A 164 25.73 -24.33 -13.25
C SER A 164 25.71 -24.76 -11.78
N SER A 165 25.67 -26.07 -11.53
CA SER A 165 25.67 -26.60 -10.16
C SER A 165 26.93 -26.17 -9.38
N ASP A 166 28.08 -26.09 -10.05
CA ASP A 166 29.34 -25.69 -9.43
C ASP A 166 29.31 -24.20 -9.08
N GLU A 167 28.93 -23.34 -10.02
CA GLU A 167 28.76 -21.89 -9.77
C GLU A 167 27.77 -21.62 -8.63
N LEU A 168 26.63 -22.30 -8.63
CA LEU A 168 25.59 -22.12 -7.61
C LEU A 168 26.10 -22.48 -6.20
N SER A 169 26.98 -23.48 -6.09
CA SER A 169 27.53 -23.93 -4.80
C SER A 169 28.49 -22.93 -4.16
N GLU A 170 29.12 -22.07 -4.97
CA GLU A 170 30.04 -21.02 -4.53
C GLU A 170 29.34 -19.66 -4.35
N MET A 171 28.12 -19.51 -4.87
CA MET A 171 27.36 -18.26 -4.78
C MET A 171 26.83 -18.01 -3.36
N PRO A 172 26.91 -16.76 -2.86
CA PRO A 172 26.36 -16.37 -1.56
C PRO A 172 24.84 -16.17 -1.66
N LEU A 173 24.10 -17.25 -1.89
CA LEU A 173 22.65 -17.20 -2.02
C LEU A 173 21.99 -16.75 -0.71
N ARG A 174 21.21 -15.67 -0.78
CA ARG A 174 20.42 -15.17 0.37
C ARG A 174 19.35 -16.15 0.84
N LYS A 175 18.83 -16.99 -0.06
CA LYS A 175 17.83 -18.00 0.25
C LYS A 175 18.07 -19.27 -0.54
N GLN A 176 17.71 -20.40 0.07
CA GLN A 176 17.84 -21.69 -0.57
C GLN A 176 16.84 -21.85 -1.72
N PRO A 177 17.25 -22.41 -2.87
CA PRO A 177 16.35 -22.75 -3.97
C PRO A 177 15.27 -23.74 -3.53
N LYS A 178 14.05 -23.58 -4.06
CA LYS A 178 12.95 -24.54 -3.83
C LYS A 178 12.90 -25.68 -4.85
N VAL A 179 13.65 -25.55 -5.93
CA VAL A 179 13.74 -26.52 -7.03
C VAL A 179 15.18 -26.99 -7.14
N THR A 180 15.38 -28.21 -7.63
CA THR A 180 16.69 -28.86 -7.72
C THR A 180 17.37 -28.69 -9.07
N GLU A 181 16.64 -28.29 -10.11
CA GLU A 181 17.14 -28.14 -11.48
C GLU A 181 16.73 -26.78 -12.06
N ASN A 182 17.50 -26.27 -13.02
CA ASN A 182 17.24 -25.01 -13.73
C ASN A 182 16.96 -23.83 -12.78
N ILE A 183 17.82 -23.67 -11.78
CA ILE A 183 17.67 -22.63 -10.76
C ILE A 183 18.00 -21.28 -11.38
N ARG A 184 16.98 -20.45 -11.58
CA ARG A 184 17.16 -19.07 -12.04
C ARG A 184 17.57 -18.19 -10.88
N VAL A 185 18.73 -17.54 -11.01
CA VAL A 185 19.26 -16.59 -10.04
C VAL A 185 19.13 -15.18 -10.58
N ILE A 186 18.62 -14.30 -9.71
CA ILE A 186 18.69 -12.86 -9.90
C ILE A 186 19.86 -12.34 -9.09
N GLU A 187 20.80 -11.75 -9.80
CA GLU A 187 22.00 -11.15 -9.26
C GLU A 187 21.89 -9.64 -9.39
N VAL A 188 21.93 -8.94 -8.25
CA VAL A 188 22.24 -7.52 -8.20
C VAL A 188 23.73 -7.42 -7.90
N ASP A 189 24.51 -6.93 -8.85
CA ASP A 189 25.98 -7.00 -8.86
C ASP A 189 26.60 -6.61 -7.49
N GLY A 190 27.23 -7.60 -6.83
CA GLY A 190 27.88 -7.43 -5.51
C GLY A 190 26.94 -7.15 -4.33
N VAL A 191 25.62 -7.22 -4.51
CA VAL A 191 24.61 -6.87 -3.50
C VAL A 191 23.71 -8.05 -3.13
N ASP A 192 23.06 -8.70 -4.09
CA ASP A 192 22.09 -9.78 -3.81
C ASP A 192 22.22 -10.91 -4.82
N PHE A 193 22.21 -12.14 -4.34
CA PHE A 193 22.13 -13.35 -5.14
C PHE A 193 20.94 -14.16 -4.64
N SER A 194 19.87 -14.20 -5.44
CA SER A 194 18.59 -14.72 -4.97
C SER A 194 17.92 -15.60 -6.02
N PRO A 195 17.59 -16.86 -5.71
CA PRO A 195 16.75 -17.69 -6.56
C PRO A 195 15.37 -17.05 -6.75
N CYS A 196 15.05 -16.63 -7.98
CA CYS A 196 13.79 -15.95 -8.27
C CYS A 196 13.32 -16.19 -9.70
N GLY A 197 12.04 -16.53 -9.84
CA GLY A 197 11.38 -16.72 -11.13
C GLY A 197 10.64 -15.48 -11.64
N GLY A 198 10.67 -14.35 -10.91
CA GLY A 198 9.95 -13.12 -11.27
C GLY A 198 10.63 -12.29 -12.36
N THR A 199 9.95 -11.24 -12.80
CA THR A 199 10.53 -10.26 -13.74
C THR A 199 11.29 -9.18 -12.98
N HIS A 200 12.47 -8.82 -13.48
CA HIS A 200 13.35 -7.84 -12.83
C HIS A 200 13.89 -6.83 -13.84
N LEU A 201 14.20 -5.65 -13.33
CA LEU A 201 14.88 -4.58 -14.06
C LEU A 201 16.29 -5.03 -14.50
N ARG A 202 16.92 -4.29 -15.42
CA ARG A 202 18.31 -4.51 -15.87
C ARG A 202 19.33 -3.74 -15.04
N LYS A 203 18.91 -2.64 -14.42
CA LYS A 203 19.74 -1.77 -13.60
C LYS A 203 19.02 -1.37 -12.31
N THR A 204 19.79 -1.17 -11.24
CA THR A 204 19.21 -0.72 -9.95
C THR A 204 18.64 0.69 -10.03
N SER A 205 19.18 1.57 -10.89
CA SER A 205 18.66 2.93 -11.08
C SER A 205 17.23 2.98 -11.61
N GLU A 206 16.79 1.94 -12.34
CA GLU A 206 15.44 1.84 -12.90
C GLU A 206 14.37 1.59 -11.81
N VAL A 207 14.78 1.17 -10.61
CA VAL A 207 13.89 1.00 -9.44
C VAL A 207 13.25 2.34 -9.06
N GLY A 208 13.99 3.44 -9.24
CA GLY A 208 13.63 4.74 -8.68
C GLY A 208 13.70 4.75 -7.16
N LEU A 209 13.02 5.72 -6.54
CA LEU A 209 12.97 5.85 -5.08
C LEU A 209 12.40 4.58 -4.44
N ILE A 210 13.11 4.01 -3.46
CA ILE A 210 12.55 3.04 -2.52
C ILE A 210 12.09 3.84 -1.29
N LYS A 211 10.80 3.81 -0.98
CA LYS A 211 10.24 4.50 0.18
C LYS A 211 9.51 3.55 1.12
N ILE A 212 9.96 3.49 2.36
CA ILE A 212 9.27 2.83 3.47
C ILE A 212 8.10 3.73 3.91
N LYS A 213 6.89 3.19 3.85
CA LYS A 213 5.65 3.89 4.17
C LYS A 213 5.28 3.76 5.64
N ARG A 214 5.44 2.55 6.19
CA ARG A 214 5.16 2.23 7.59
C ARG A 214 5.82 0.91 7.98
N ILE A 215 5.98 0.71 9.28
CA ILE A 215 6.41 -0.55 9.88
C ILE A 215 5.37 -1.01 10.91
N GLU A 216 5.21 -2.31 11.06
CA GLU A 216 4.39 -2.91 12.11
C GLU A 216 5.07 -4.14 12.72
N ASN A 217 4.76 -4.46 13.98
CA ASN A 217 5.22 -5.71 14.59
C ASN A 217 4.57 -6.89 13.86
N TYR A 218 5.38 -7.85 13.42
CA TYR A 218 4.90 -9.05 12.74
C TYR A 218 5.64 -10.27 13.24
N LYS A 219 4.91 -11.16 13.95
CA LYS A 219 5.48 -12.33 14.63
C LYS A 219 6.66 -11.93 15.53
N THR A 220 7.86 -12.46 15.27
CA THR A 220 9.08 -12.18 16.04
C THR A 220 9.81 -10.91 15.58
N GLY A 221 9.51 -10.40 14.40
CA GLY A 221 10.19 -9.24 13.80
C GLY A 221 9.23 -8.14 13.38
N ILE A 222 9.44 -7.59 12.18
CA ILE A 222 8.66 -6.48 11.63
C ILE A 222 8.20 -6.76 10.21
N ARG A 223 7.08 -6.16 9.84
CA ARG A 223 6.63 -6.01 8.46
C ARG A 223 6.87 -4.58 8.02
N ILE A 224 7.55 -4.42 6.91
CA ILE A 224 7.82 -3.12 6.28
C ILE A 224 6.89 -3.02 5.07
N GLU A 225 5.99 -2.03 5.07
CA GLU A 225 5.31 -1.62 3.85
C GLU A 225 6.15 -0.58 3.13
N PHE A 226 6.42 -0.82 1.85
CA PHE A 226 7.22 0.07 1.01
C PHE A 226 6.63 0.23 -0.39
N CYS A 227 7.20 1.15 -1.16
CA CYS A 227 6.87 1.35 -2.57
C CYS A 227 8.10 1.83 -3.33
N CYS A 228 8.14 1.48 -4.62
CA CYS A 228 9.21 1.83 -5.54
C CYS A 228 8.70 2.62 -6.75
N GLY A 229 9.59 3.37 -7.40
CA GLY A 229 9.41 3.88 -8.76
C GLY A 229 8.11 4.65 -8.99
N TYR A 230 7.34 4.27 -10.02
CA TYR A 230 6.09 4.97 -10.36
C TYR A 230 5.03 4.87 -9.26
N PHE A 231 5.01 3.78 -8.50
CA PHE A 231 4.10 3.66 -7.36
C PHE A 231 4.50 4.61 -6.22
N ALA A 232 5.81 4.74 -5.95
CA ALA A 232 6.30 5.73 -5.01
C ALA A 232 5.96 7.17 -5.45
N LEU A 233 6.07 7.45 -6.75
CA LEU A 233 5.71 8.75 -7.33
C LEU A 233 4.21 9.08 -7.15
N ASP A 234 3.31 8.14 -7.45
CA ASP A 234 1.87 8.34 -7.25
C ASP A 234 1.53 8.49 -5.76
N THR A 235 2.18 7.72 -4.90
CA THR A 235 2.04 7.85 -3.44
C THR A 235 2.50 9.22 -2.95
N PHE A 236 3.63 9.73 -3.44
CA PHE A 236 4.12 11.06 -3.12
C PHE A 236 3.15 12.15 -3.60
N LYS A 237 2.66 12.05 -4.84
CA LYS A 237 1.69 12.98 -5.40
C LYS A 237 0.45 13.10 -4.52
N LYS A 238 -0.17 11.97 -4.15
CA LYS A 238 -1.34 11.95 -3.25
C LYS A 238 -1.06 12.62 -1.91
N ARG A 239 0.09 12.34 -1.30
CA ARG A 239 0.50 12.95 -0.02
C ARG A 239 0.75 14.46 -0.16
N ASN A 240 1.43 14.87 -1.23
CA ASN A 240 1.71 16.27 -1.53
C ASN A 240 0.41 17.06 -1.79
N ASP A 241 -0.53 16.48 -2.52
CA ASP A 241 -1.85 17.08 -2.76
C ASP A 241 -2.60 17.30 -1.44
N THR A 242 -2.58 16.32 -0.53
CA THR A 242 -3.15 16.47 0.83
C THR A 242 -2.46 17.59 1.62
N VAL A 243 -1.14 17.64 1.65
CA VAL A 243 -0.38 18.70 2.35
C VAL A 243 -0.73 20.07 1.77
N ASN A 244 -0.78 20.21 0.44
CA ASN A 244 -1.17 21.45 -0.23
C ASN A 244 -2.62 21.87 0.06
N GLN A 245 -3.53 20.91 0.28
CA GLN A 245 -4.89 21.21 0.70
C GLN A 245 -4.91 21.72 2.14
N LEU A 246 -4.16 21.11 3.06
CA LEU A 246 -4.08 21.53 4.47
C LEU A 246 -3.45 22.93 4.61
N MET A 247 -2.35 23.20 3.89
CA MET A 247 -1.74 24.54 3.86
C MET A 247 -2.73 25.63 3.43
N ARG A 248 -3.56 25.34 2.41
CA ARG A 248 -4.61 26.28 1.95
C ARG A 248 -5.76 26.40 2.93
N LEU A 249 -6.18 25.29 3.54
CA LEU A 249 -7.30 25.25 4.49
C LEU A 249 -6.97 26.05 5.76
N PHE A 250 -5.76 25.90 6.27
CA PHE A 250 -5.32 26.53 7.51
C PHE A 250 -4.51 27.81 7.32
N SER A 251 -4.13 28.15 6.08
CA SER A 251 -3.26 29.29 5.75
C SER A 251 -1.92 29.26 6.51
N VAL A 252 -1.30 28.07 6.57
CA VAL A 252 -0.01 27.81 7.24
C VAL A 252 0.98 27.16 6.26
N LYS A 253 2.27 27.17 6.61
CA LYS A 253 3.30 26.40 5.88
C LYS A 253 3.23 24.91 6.20
N ASP A 254 3.89 24.09 5.39
CA ASP A 254 3.90 22.63 5.53
C ASP A 254 4.49 22.18 6.88
N ASP A 255 5.57 22.81 7.32
CA ASP A 255 6.23 22.56 8.61
C ASP A 255 5.43 23.06 9.83
N GLU A 256 4.43 23.91 9.62
CA GLU A 256 3.58 24.49 10.67
C GLU A 256 2.25 23.74 10.85
N ILE A 257 1.87 22.85 9.92
CA ILE A 257 0.56 22.15 9.93
C ILE A 257 0.30 21.43 11.26
N VAL A 258 1.30 20.71 11.77
CA VAL A 258 1.15 19.91 13.00
C VAL A 258 0.93 20.81 14.20
N SER A 259 1.80 21.81 14.39
CA SER A 259 1.68 22.77 15.50
C SER A 259 0.37 23.55 15.45
N PHE A 260 -0.13 23.88 14.24
CA PHE A 260 -1.42 24.54 14.08
C PHE A 260 -2.57 23.63 14.54
N CYS A 261 -2.56 22.35 14.14
CA CYS A 261 -3.56 21.38 14.59
C CYS A 261 -3.54 21.19 16.12
N GLU A 262 -2.36 21.13 16.73
CA GLU A 262 -2.22 21.03 18.20
C GLU A 262 -2.81 22.25 18.90
N GLN A 263 -2.50 23.46 18.41
CA GLN A 263 -3.07 24.70 18.93
C GLN A 263 -4.59 24.75 18.76
N MET A 264 -5.11 24.32 17.62
CA MET A 264 -6.55 24.27 17.36
C MET A 264 -7.27 23.31 18.33
N LEU A 265 -6.68 22.15 18.64
CA LEU A 265 -7.23 21.20 19.62
C LEU A 265 -7.24 21.77 21.04
N GLU A 266 -6.18 22.48 21.43
CA GLU A 266 -6.12 23.14 22.74
C GLU A 266 -7.13 24.30 22.84
N ASN A 267 -7.25 25.12 21.80
CA ASN A 267 -8.28 26.17 21.73
C ASN A 267 -9.68 25.58 21.83
N GLN A 268 -9.97 24.47 21.13
CA GLN A 268 -11.27 23.80 21.21
C GLN A 268 -11.60 23.33 22.64
N LYS A 269 -10.58 22.88 23.40
CA LYS A 269 -10.75 22.49 24.80
C LYS A 269 -11.05 23.71 25.68
N GLN A 270 -10.34 24.82 25.47
CA GLN A 270 -10.55 26.06 26.20
C GLN A 270 -11.92 26.68 25.91
N ASP A 271 -12.34 26.68 24.65
CA ASP A 271 -13.67 27.17 24.24
C ASP A 271 -14.79 26.34 24.88
N LYS A 272 -14.64 25.01 24.94
CA LYS A 272 -15.61 24.13 25.63
C LYS A 272 -15.71 24.45 27.13
N MET A 273 -14.57 24.72 27.78
CA MET A 273 -14.57 25.13 29.19
C MET A 273 -15.24 26.49 29.38
N ALA A 274 -14.90 27.47 28.53
CA ALA A 274 -15.52 28.80 28.57
C ALA A 274 -17.03 28.74 28.35
N ILE A 275 -17.50 27.93 27.38
CA ILE A 275 -18.93 27.69 27.14
C ILE A 275 -19.60 27.10 28.38
N SER A 276 -18.98 26.12 29.05
CA SER A 276 -19.54 25.53 30.27
C SER A 276 -19.66 26.57 31.38
N THR A 277 -18.61 27.37 31.60
CA THR A 277 -18.62 28.43 32.62
C THR A 277 -19.65 29.52 32.32
N LEU A 278 -19.75 29.98 31.07
CA LEU A 278 -20.73 30.98 30.66
C LEU A 278 -22.17 30.43 30.78
N LYS A 279 -22.40 29.16 30.46
CA LYS A 279 -23.68 28.49 30.69
C LYS A 279 -24.04 28.46 32.17
N GLU A 280 -23.12 28.07 33.05
CA GLU A 280 -23.36 28.07 34.50
C GLU A 280 -23.69 29.47 35.03
N GLN A 281 -22.96 30.51 34.57
CA GLN A 281 -23.25 31.89 34.95
C GLN A 281 -24.62 32.36 34.46
N LEU A 282 -24.97 32.05 33.21
CA LEU A 282 -26.29 32.34 32.65
C LEU A 282 -27.40 31.66 33.45
N PHE A 283 -27.21 30.38 33.81
CA PHE A 283 -28.20 29.62 34.56
C PHE A 283 -28.40 30.20 35.96
N LYS A 284 -27.32 30.61 36.64
CA LYS A 284 -27.43 31.31 37.93
C LYS A 284 -28.25 32.58 37.82
N LEU A 285 -28.01 33.42 36.80
CA LEU A 285 -28.78 34.64 36.59
C LEU A 285 -30.27 34.36 36.31
N GLN A 286 -30.57 33.35 35.48
CA GLN A 286 -31.93 32.93 35.18
C GLN A 286 -32.65 32.42 36.44
N VAL A 287 -31.96 31.60 37.24
CA VAL A 287 -32.48 31.07 38.50
C VAL A 287 -32.70 32.20 39.52
N SER A 288 -31.78 33.15 39.67
CA SER A 288 -31.97 34.30 40.56
C SER A 288 -33.19 35.15 40.16
N SER A 289 -33.39 35.40 38.87
CA SER A 289 -34.59 36.09 38.38
C SER A 289 -35.87 35.29 38.67
N LEU A 290 -35.81 33.96 38.62
CA LEU A 290 -36.92 33.09 38.93
C LEU A 290 -37.25 33.11 40.43
N ILE A 291 -36.23 33.08 41.30
CA ILE A 291 -36.37 33.20 42.75
C ILE A 291 -36.95 34.56 43.12
N GLN A 292 -36.51 35.65 42.50
CA GLN A 292 -37.10 36.96 42.75
C GLN A 292 -38.60 36.98 42.39
N SER A 293 -38.97 36.37 41.25
CA SER A 293 -40.37 36.20 40.87
C SER A 293 -41.15 35.32 41.87
N TYR A 294 -40.48 34.39 42.56
CA TYR A 294 -41.07 33.55 43.61
C TYR A 294 -41.44 34.35 44.85
N GLU A 295 -40.51 35.19 45.29
CA GLU A 295 -40.69 36.03 46.46
C GLU A 295 -41.88 36.97 46.26
N GLU A 296 -42.10 37.46 45.03
CA GLU A 296 -43.20 38.34 44.65
C GLU A 296 -44.53 37.60 44.34
N ALA A 297 -44.52 36.28 44.14
CA ALA A 297 -45.71 35.51 43.77
C ALA A 297 -46.77 35.44 44.90
N GLU A 298 -48.05 35.44 44.53
CA GLU A 298 -49.17 35.22 45.45
C GLU A 298 -49.30 33.76 45.88
N LEU A 299 -49.91 33.53 47.04
CA LEU A 299 -50.20 32.18 47.53
C LEU A 299 -51.38 31.58 46.77
N GLU A 300 -51.19 30.36 46.26
CA GLU A 300 -52.26 29.57 45.67
C GLU A 300 -52.45 28.31 46.52
N SER A 301 -53.55 28.24 47.28
CA SER A 301 -53.84 27.11 48.19
C SER A 301 -52.71 26.81 49.21
N ASP A 302 -52.23 27.85 49.92
CA ASP A 302 -51.16 27.80 50.93
C ASP A 302 -49.73 27.46 50.43
N ILE A 303 -49.51 27.38 49.12
CA ILE A 303 -48.18 27.20 48.52
C ILE A 303 -47.91 28.24 47.43
N LYS A 304 -46.62 28.51 47.18
CA LYS A 304 -46.16 29.29 46.02
C LYS A 304 -45.61 28.35 44.97
N VAL A 305 -45.98 28.56 43.71
CA VAL A 305 -45.53 27.75 42.57
C VAL A 305 -45.00 28.68 41.47
N ILE A 306 -43.88 28.32 40.86
CA ILE A 306 -43.41 28.93 39.62
C ILE A 306 -43.15 27.86 38.58
N THR A 307 -43.47 28.21 37.34
CA THR A 307 -43.19 27.40 36.17
C THR A 307 -42.19 28.14 35.27
N LEU A 308 -41.11 27.45 34.90
CA LEU A 308 -40.19 27.88 33.86
C LEU A 308 -40.37 26.95 32.66
N ILE A 309 -40.67 27.51 31.48
CA ILE A 309 -40.79 26.77 30.23
C ILE A 309 -39.62 27.18 29.34
N GLU A 310 -38.83 26.20 28.88
CA GLU A 310 -37.71 26.43 27.98
C GLU A 310 -37.80 25.48 26.78
N GLU A 311 -37.77 26.03 25.57
CA GLU A 311 -37.97 25.26 24.34
C GLU A 311 -36.67 24.61 23.83
N ASP A 312 -35.50 25.22 24.11
CA ASP A 312 -34.20 24.81 23.54
C ASP A 312 -33.19 24.28 24.59
N SER A 313 -33.65 23.92 25.79
CA SER A 313 -32.78 23.43 26.87
C SER A 313 -32.60 21.92 26.83
N SER A 314 -31.34 21.46 26.89
CA SER A 314 -31.05 20.04 27.04
C SER A 314 -31.46 19.53 28.42
N MET A 315 -31.72 18.22 28.55
CA MET A 315 -32.02 17.60 29.85
C MET A 315 -30.89 17.77 30.87
N VAL A 316 -29.64 17.89 30.42
CA VAL A 316 -28.49 18.17 31.30
C VAL A 316 -28.55 19.59 31.83
N ASP A 317 -28.84 20.56 30.97
CA ASP A 317 -28.98 21.97 31.33
C ASP A 317 -30.16 22.19 32.30
N LEU A 318 -31.31 21.55 32.04
CA LEU A 318 -32.49 21.62 32.94
C LEU A 318 -32.21 21.05 34.32
N ARG A 319 -31.49 19.92 34.41
CA ARG A 319 -31.08 19.35 35.70
C ARG A 319 -30.17 20.29 36.47
N LEU A 320 -29.21 20.92 35.79
CA LEU A 320 -28.29 21.86 36.41
C LEU A 320 -29.03 23.08 36.97
N LYS A 321 -29.96 23.67 36.20
CA LYS A 321 -30.83 24.76 36.67
C LYS A 321 -31.69 24.33 37.86
N SER A 322 -32.32 23.15 37.78
CA SER A 322 -33.14 22.62 38.86
C SER A 322 -32.34 22.42 40.15
N SER A 323 -31.08 21.96 40.07
CA SER A 323 -30.24 21.84 41.26
C SER A 323 -29.89 23.20 41.87
N MET A 324 -29.71 24.25 41.05
CA MET A 324 -29.42 25.60 41.53
C MET A 324 -30.62 26.28 42.19
N ILE A 325 -31.85 25.86 41.89
CA ILE A 325 -33.07 26.35 42.58
C ILE A 325 -33.22 25.71 43.98
N ALA A 326 -32.65 24.52 44.18
CA ALA A 326 -32.79 23.74 45.40
C ALA A 326 -31.73 24.04 46.48
N GLU A 327 -30.70 24.83 46.15
CA GLU A 327 -29.69 25.35 47.10
C GLU A 327 -30.18 26.64 47.79
#